data_AF-A0A969U2T0-F1
#
_entry.id   AF-A0A969U2T0-F1
#
_cell.length_a   1.000
_cell.length_b   1.000
_cell.length_c   1.000
_cell.angle_alpha   90.00
_cell.angle_beta   90.00
_cell.angle_gamma   90.00
#
_symmetry.space_group_name_H-M   'P 1'
#
loop_
_entity.id
_entity.type
_entity.pdbx_description
1 polymer ?
#
loop_
_entity_poly.entity_id
_entity_poly.type
_entity_poly.pdbx_seq_one_letter_code
_entity_poly.pdbx_strand_id
1 'polypeptide(L)'
;MGYTTNFEGTFYLNKRLLDSEVLYLLEFSRTRRMQRSPEILQDVPDPARMAVGLPLGEEGCYFVNQEWDEDSEISIVDYNSPPKTQPGLWCQWVPTADGGGIKWNGMEKFYYYVEWLQYIINNFIEPWDYILNGEVNWQGERGGDRGMILVEKNQIILPEGAQELLRYAVSPVSVPKMVWDCLAAVESAGVSLTIWYEVVEKAMELGHEEAVEWIKPNIEKYYDGLHRGFECEGKVIKTKDFVL
;
A
#
# COMPACT_ATOMS: atom_id res chain seq x y z
N MET A 1 -3.64 -16.27 10.04
CA MET A 1 -2.35 -16.81 9.53
C MET A 1 -1.78 -15.81 8.53
N GLY A 2 -0.49 -15.72 8.30
CA GLY A 2 -0.03 -14.95 7.15
C GLY A 2 1.42 -15.25 6.81
N TYR A 3 1.85 -14.65 5.72
CA TYR A 3 3.03 -15.04 4.97
C TYR A 3 4.25 -14.21 5.35
N THR A 4 5.36 -14.88 5.55
CA THR A 4 6.64 -14.27 5.87
C THR A 4 7.52 -14.17 4.63
N THR A 5 8.14 -13.00 4.45
CA THR A 5 9.14 -12.75 3.42
C THR A 5 10.38 -12.13 4.07
N ASN A 6 11.53 -12.75 3.83
CA ASN A 6 12.82 -12.25 4.28
C ASN A 6 13.51 -11.48 3.16
N PHE A 7 14.25 -10.42 3.51
CA PHE A 7 14.95 -9.57 2.56
C PHE A 7 16.44 -9.46 2.91
N GLU A 8 17.29 -9.58 1.90
CA GLU A 8 18.74 -9.46 2.02
C GLU A 8 19.29 -8.48 0.99
N GLY A 9 19.98 -7.44 1.48
CA GLY A 9 20.55 -6.39 0.65
C GLY A 9 20.28 -5.01 1.22
N THR A 10 20.67 -3.98 0.48
CA THR A 10 20.47 -2.58 0.83
C THR A 10 20.46 -1.77 -0.45
N PHE A 11 19.53 -0.82 -0.55
CA PHE A 11 19.56 0.21 -1.57
C PHE A 11 20.40 1.39 -1.09
N TYR A 12 21.25 1.93 -1.95
CA TYR A 12 22.19 2.99 -1.63
C TYR A 12 21.74 4.31 -2.25
N LEU A 13 21.87 5.38 -1.46
CA LEU A 13 21.64 6.75 -1.90
C LEU A 13 22.95 7.34 -2.43
N ASN A 14 22.84 8.25 -3.39
CA ASN A 14 23.98 9.00 -3.93
C ASN A 14 24.63 9.96 -2.92
N LYS A 15 23.92 10.34 -1.86
CA LYS A 15 24.39 11.18 -0.75
C LYS A 15 23.62 10.81 0.52
N ARG A 16 24.18 11.14 1.68
CA ARG A 16 23.54 10.86 2.98
C ARG A 16 22.28 11.71 3.18
N LEU A 17 21.22 11.11 3.72
CA LEU A 17 20.02 11.80 4.19
C LEU A 17 20.36 12.80 5.30
N LEU A 18 19.62 13.90 5.39
CA LEU A 18 19.66 14.77 6.55
C LEU A 18 19.14 14.02 7.78
N ASP A 19 19.63 14.38 8.97
CA ASP A 19 19.20 13.71 10.20
C ASP A 19 17.68 13.86 10.42
N SER A 20 17.07 14.98 10.02
CA SER A 20 15.60 15.17 10.04
C SER A 20 14.86 14.21 9.11
N GLU A 21 15.41 13.92 7.93
CA GLU A 21 14.82 12.98 6.96
C GLU A 21 14.95 11.53 7.44
N VAL A 22 16.10 11.18 8.03
CA VAL A 22 16.31 9.88 8.69
C VAL A 22 15.27 9.69 9.80
N LEU A 23 15.13 10.67 10.69
CA LEU A 23 14.17 10.61 11.78
C LEU A 23 12.74 10.47 11.26
N TYR A 24 12.34 11.27 10.28
CA TYR A 24 11.01 11.18 9.68
C TYR A 24 10.73 9.79 9.09
N LEU A 25 11.65 9.23 8.29
CA LEU A 25 11.45 7.91 7.68
C LEU A 25 11.43 6.78 8.72
N LEU A 26 12.19 6.91 9.80
CA LEU A 26 12.13 5.97 10.93
C LEU A 26 10.76 6.00 11.61
N GLU A 27 10.24 7.19 11.92
CA GLU A 27 8.89 7.32 12.51
C GLU A 27 7.81 6.86 11.52
N PHE A 28 7.93 7.22 10.25
CA PHE A 28 7.03 6.76 9.18
C PHE A 28 6.90 5.23 9.17
N SER A 29 8.01 4.50 9.26
CA SER A 29 8.02 3.04 9.30
C SER A 29 7.46 2.44 10.61
N ARG A 30 7.65 3.13 11.74
CA ARG A 30 7.14 2.70 13.04
C ARG A 30 5.64 2.87 13.18
N THR A 31 5.10 3.88 12.52
CA THR A 31 3.67 4.17 12.58
C THR A 31 2.84 3.23 11.72
N ARG A 32 1.69 2.84 12.26
CA ARG A 32 0.64 2.19 11.48
C ARG A 32 -0.04 3.22 10.59
N ARG A 33 -0.03 2.91 9.29
CA ARG A 33 -0.52 3.75 8.20
C ARG A 33 -2.03 3.61 8.07
N MET A 34 -2.79 4.21 8.99
CA MET A 34 -4.26 4.18 9.04
C MET A 34 -4.86 5.46 8.45
N GLN A 35 -6.08 5.37 7.91
CA GLN A 35 -6.82 6.52 7.41
C GLN A 35 -7.17 7.47 8.55
N ARG A 36 -6.80 8.74 8.41
CA ARG A 36 -7.06 9.78 9.41
C ARG A 36 -7.69 11.03 8.83
N SER A 37 -8.37 11.82 9.66
CA SER A 37 -8.90 13.13 9.32
C SER A 37 -7.80 14.19 9.40
N PRO A 38 -7.40 14.81 8.26
CA PRO A 38 -6.45 15.92 8.27
C PRO A 38 -6.96 17.14 9.05
N GLU A 39 -8.28 17.34 9.11
CA GLU A 39 -8.91 18.44 9.83
C GLU A 39 -8.67 18.36 11.34
N ILE A 40 -8.66 17.15 11.90
CA ILE A 40 -8.35 16.94 13.32
C ILE A 40 -6.83 17.02 13.53
N LEU A 41 -6.04 16.45 12.62
CA LEU A 41 -4.57 16.43 12.73
C LEU A 41 -3.91 17.80 12.56
N GLN A 42 -4.59 18.80 11.99
CA GLN A 42 -4.01 20.13 11.79
C GLN A 42 -3.53 20.79 13.10
N ASP A 43 -4.18 20.45 14.21
CA ASP A 43 -3.92 20.99 15.54
C ASP A 43 -3.03 20.04 16.39
N VAL A 44 -2.64 18.89 15.84
CA VAL A 44 -1.79 17.89 16.49
C VAL A 44 -0.32 18.14 16.13
N PRO A 45 0.59 18.29 17.12
CA PRO A 45 2.01 18.44 16.83
C PRO A 45 2.55 17.24 16.05
N ASP A 46 3.35 17.50 15.02
CA ASP A 46 4.13 16.46 14.33
C ASP A 46 5.52 17.02 13.95
N PRO A 47 6.43 17.11 14.92
CA PRO A 47 7.73 17.78 14.71
C PRO A 47 8.57 17.14 13.61
N ALA A 48 8.55 15.81 13.49
CA ALA A 48 9.32 15.09 12.48
C ALA A 48 8.84 15.42 11.07
N ARG A 49 7.51 15.40 10.83
CA ARG A 49 6.92 15.79 9.55
C ARG A 49 7.18 17.25 9.21
N MET A 50 7.03 18.15 10.19
CA MET A 50 7.28 19.58 9.99
C MET A 50 8.75 19.87 9.67
N ALA A 51 9.70 19.15 10.27
CA ALA A 51 11.13 19.34 10.05
C ALA A 51 11.56 19.01 8.61
N VAL A 52 10.82 18.16 7.90
CA VAL A 52 11.05 17.82 6.49
C VAL A 52 10.11 18.57 5.53
N GLY A 53 9.30 19.52 6.04
CA GLY A 53 8.45 20.39 5.24
C GLY A 53 7.25 19.70 4.57
N LEU A 54 6.86 18.52 5.04
CA LEU A 54 5.72 17.79 4.45
C LEU A 54 4.38 18.32 4.96
N PRO A 55 3.34 18.39 4.10
CA PRO A 55 1.96 18.64 4.55
C PRO A 55 1.43 17.42 5.32
N LEU A 56 0.22 17.47 5.87
CA LEU A 56 -0.43 16.27 6.43
C LEU A 56 -0.73 15.22 5.35
N GLY A 57 -0.97 15.66 4.11
CA GLY A 57 -1.34 14.81 3.00
C GLY A 57 -2.81 14.38 3.02
N GLU A 58 -3.26 13.76 1.94
CA GLU A 58 -4.60 13.19 1.84
C GLU A 58 -4.78 12.11 2.91
N GLU A 59 -5.88 12.16 3.65
CA GLU A 59 -6.19 11.20 4.73
C GLU A 59 -5.07 11.04 5.79
N GLY A 60 -4.29 12.10 6.00
CA GLY A 60 -3.20 12.12 6.99
C GLY A 60 -2.00 11.26 6.58
N CYS A 61 -1.80 11.01 5.28
CA CYS A 61 -0.79 10.07 4.78
C CYS A 61 0.67 10.40 5.14
N TYR A 62 1.00 11.61 5.60
CA TYR A 62 2.35 11.95 6.07
C TYR A 62 2.46 12.17 7.58
N PHE A 63 1.37 11.97 8.33
CA PHE A 63 1.42 12.02 9.78
C PHE A 63 2.22 10.85 10.34
N VAL A 64 3.12 11.11 11.28
CA VAL A 64 4.01 10.11 11.90
C VAL A 64 4.09 10.20 13.42
N ASN A 65 3.40 11.15 14.06
CA ASN A 65 3.52 11.35 15.50
C ASN A 65 2.45 10.60 16.30
N GLN A 66 2.63 9.30 16.48
CA GLN A 66 1.64 8.46 17.19
C GLN A 66 1.48 8.79 18.67
N GLU A 67 2.53 9.25 19.37
CA GLU A 67 2.45 9.56 20.82
C GLU A 67 1.34 10.58 21.14
N TRP A 68 1.03 11.49 20.21
CA TRP A 68 0.01 12.53 20.37
C TRP A 68 -1.37 12.11 19.82
N ASP A 69 -1.46 10.93 19.21
CA ASP A 69 -2.66 10.31 18.64
C ASP A 69 -3.12 9.08 19.45
N GLU A 70 -2.28 8.52 20.33
CA GLU A 70 -2.63 7.39 21.21
C GLU A 70 -3.75 7.72 22.19
N ASP A 71 -3.73 8.91 22.79
CA ASP A 71 -4.86 9.44 23.59
C ASP A 71 -5.98 10.01 22.70
N SER A 72 -5.64 10.18 21.43
CA SER A 72 -6.40 10.73 20.32
C SER A 72 -7.65 9.93 20.02
N GLU A 73 -7.46 8.80 19.33
CA GLU A 73 -8.41 7.99 18.54
C GLU A 73 -9.39 8.76 17.63
N ILE A 74 -9.69 10.03 17.92
CA ILE A 74 -10.59 10.94 17.22
C ILE A 74 -10.13 11.21 15.80
N SER A 75 -8.82 11.17 15.53
CA SER A 75 -8.30 11.42 14.20
C SER A 75 -8.49 10.21 13.29
N ILE A 76 -8.63 9.00 13.85
CA ILE A 76 -8.71 7.75 13.09
C ILE A 76 -10.11 7.63 12.48
N VAL A 77 -10.17 7.65 11.15
CA VAL A 77 -11.42 7.48 10.38
C VAL A 77 -11.67 6.00 10.12
N ASP A 78 -10.62 5.28 9.71
CA ASP A 78 -10.65 3.83 9.55
C ASP A 78 -9.33 3.24 10.03
N TYR A 79 -9.43 2.49 11.12
CA TYR A 79 -8.28 1.81 11.70
C TYR A 79 -7.69 0.80 10.72
N ASN A 80 -8.49 0.02 9.98
CA ASN A 80 -7.98 -1.10 9.18
C ASN A 80 -7.72 -0.78 7.72
N SER A 81 -7.98 0.45 7.29
CA SER A 81 -7.68 0.91 5.93
C SER A 81 -6.52 1.90 5.92
N PRO A 82 -5.57 1.75 4.98
CA PRO A 82 -4.53 2.75 4.81
C PRO A 82 -5.06 4.01 4.11
N PRO A 83 -4.34 5.15 4.24
CA PRO A 83 -4.59 6.30 3.39
C PRO A 83 -4.63 5.90 1.91
N LYS A 84 -5.48 6.57 1.14
CA LYS A 84 -5.79 6.19 -0.23
C LYS A 84 -4.57 6.13 -1.13
N THR A 85 -3.52 6.90 -0.86
CA THR A 85 -2.29 6.91 -1.66
C THR A 85 -1.24 5.89 -1.19
N GLN A 86 -1.48 5.17 -0.10
CA GLN A 86 -0.53 4.24 0.51
C GLN A 86 -0.92 2.78 0.25
N PRO A 87 0.05 1.91 -0.07
CA PRO A 87 -0.27 0.57 -0.52
C PRO A 87 -0.72 -0.36 0.62
N GLY A 88 -0.36 -0.08 1.88
CA GLY A 88 -0.76 -0.92 3.01
C GLY A 88 -0.68 -0.20 4.36
N LEU A 89 -0.86 -0.96 5.44
CA LEU A 89 -0.85 -0.45 6.82
C LEU A 89 0.56 -0.34 7.42
N TRP A 90 1.55 -1.02 6.86
CA TRP A 90 2.90 -1.12 7.43
C TRP A 90 3.97 -0.98 6.36
N CYS A 91 4.79 0.07 6.46
CA CYS A 91 5.96 0.26 5.62
C CYS A 91 7.21 -0.17 6.40
N GLN A 92 7.98 -1.13 5.87
CA GLN A 92 9.11 -1.73 6.59
C GLN A 92 10.47 -1.46 5.95
N TRP A 93 10.48 -0.59 4.93
CA TRP A 93 11.69 0.04 4.45
C TRP A 93 12.07 1.18 5.39
N VAL A 94 13.30 1.15 5.88
CA VAL A 94 13.87 2.13 6.81
C VAL A 94 15.21 2.63 6.31
N PRO A 95 15.63 3.86 6.67
CA PRO A 95 16.97 4.31 6.39
C PRO A 95 18.01 3.44 7.11
N THR A 96 19.20 3.32 6.53
CA THR A 96 20.37 2.78 7.22
C THR A 96 20.80 3.71 8.36
N ALA A 97 21.48 3.18 9.36
CA ALA A 97 21.87 3.95 10.55
C ALA A 97 22.81 5.14 10.22
N ASP A 98 23.57 5.04 9.13
CA ASP A 98 24.43 6.10 8.61
C ASP A 98 23.71 7.06 7.66
N GLY A 99 22.43 6.83 7.35
CA GLY A 99 21.62 7.62 6.41
C GLY A 99 22.04 7.47 4.94
N GLY A 100 22.90 6.51 4.61
CA GLY A 100 23.44 6.30 3.26
C GLY A 100 22.59 5.40 2.36
N GLY A 101 21.51 4.82 2.87
CA GLY A 101 20.68 3.89 2.12
C GLY A 101 19.33 3.58 2.76
N ILE A 102 18.57 2.69 2.13
CA ILE A 102 17.28 2.16 2.57
C ILE A 102 17.40 0.63 2.64
N LYS A 103 16.91 0.04 3.73
CA LYS A 103 16.92 -1.42 3.96
C LYS A 103 15.65 -1.89 4.65
N TRP A 104 15.42 -3.20 4.62
CA TRP A 104 14.33 -3.80 5.38
C TRP A 104 14.65 -3.76 6.89
N ASN A 105 13.64 -3.49 7.71
CA ASN A 105 13.79 -3.38 9.16
C ASN A 105 13.87 -4.73 9.90
N GLY A 106 13.74 -5.85 9.19
CA GLY A 106 13.83 -7.20 9.76
C GLY A 106 12.53 -7.71 10.39
N MET A 107 11.44 -6.96 10.31
CA MET A 107 10.15 -7.34 10.89
C MET A 107 9.29 -8.11 9.88
N GLU A 108 8.40 -8.95 10.39
CA GLU A 108 7.37 -9.62 9.58
C GLU A 108 5.99 -9.07 9.96
N LYS A 109 4.99 -9.05 9.06
CA LYS A 109 4.97 -9.49 7.65
C LYS A 109 4.99 -8.27 6.73
N PHE A 110 5.77 -8.31 5.66
CA PHE A 110 5.92 -7.16 4.76
C PHE A 110 5.15 -7.31 3.45
N TYR A 111 3.85 -7.01 3.49
CA TYR A 111 3.02 -6.92 2.28
C TYR A 111 3.36 -5.66 1.47
N TYR A 112 3.12 -5.71 0.17
CA TYR A 112 3.31 -4.58 -0.75
C TYR A 112 4.74 -4.01 -0.75
N TYR A 113 5.75 -4.85 -0.57
CA TYR A 113 7.12 -4.38 -0.38
C TYR A 113 7.67 -3.64 -1.61
N VAL A 114 7.27 -3.98 -2.84
CA VAL A 114 7.70 -3.26 -4.05
C VAL A 114 7.00 -1.90 -4.15
N GLU A 115 5.70 -1.88 -3.86
CA GLU A 115 4.84 -0.71 -3.91
C GLU A 115 5.23 0.29 -2.82
N TRP A 116 5.58 -0.20 -1.62
CA TRP A 116 6.13 0.64 -0.57
C TRP A 116 7.46 1.26 -0.94
N LEU A 117 8.34 0.52 -1.64
CA LEU A 117 9.60 1.07 -2.12
C LEU A 117 9.34 2.17 -3.15
N GLN A 118 8.45 1.91 -4.11
CA GLN A 118 8.04 2.91 -5.11
C GLN A 118 7.39 4.13 -4.45
N TYR A 119 6.57 3.93 -3.41
CA TYR A 119 5.97 5.01 -2.63
C TYR A 119 7.05 5.88 -1.96
N ILE A 120 8.04 5.28 -1.30
CA ILE A 120 9.16 6.01 -0.69
C ILE A 120 9.93 6.81 -1.74
N ILE A 121 10.21 6.19 -2.89
CA ILE A 121 10.92 6.85 -3.99
C ILE A 121 10.15 8.11 -4.43
N ASN A 122 8.87 7.95 -4.77
CA ASN A 122 8.06 9.02 -5.36
C ASN A 122 7.74 10.15 -4.37
N ASN A 123 7.59 9.83 -3.08
CA ASN A 123 7.10 10.79 -2.08
C ASN A 123 8.22 11.43 -1.25
N PHE A 124 9.38 10.78 -1.14
CA PHE A 124 10.46 11.24 -0.27
C PHE A 124 11.77 11.36 -1.02
N ILE A 125 12.27 10.28 -1.64
CA ILE A 125 13.62 10.27 -2.23
C ILE A 125 13.74 11.23 -3.42
N GLU A 126 12.82 11.15 -4.39
CA GLU A 126 12.83 12.05 -5.54
C GLU A 126 12.53 13.51 -5.15
N PRO A 127 11.49 13.80 -4.35
CA PRO A 127 11.21 15.18 -3.93
C PRO A 127 12.33 15.84 -3.10
N TRP A 128 13.11 15.05 -2.36
CA TRP A 128 14.28 15.54 -1.62
C TRP A 128 15.58 15.56 -2.44
N ASP A 129 15.51 15.30 -3.76
CA ASP A 129 16.65 15.34 -4.69
C ASP A 129 17.73 14.28 -4.38
N TYR A 130 17.30 13.06 -4.07
CA TYR A 130 18.17 11.90 -3.90
C TYR A 130 18.01 10.90 -5.05
N ILE A 131 19.05 10.09 -5.25
CA ILE A 131 19.06 8.99 -6.23
C ILE A 131 19.34 7.68 -5.49
N LEU A 132 18.40 6.75 -5.57
CA LEU A 132 18.46 5.41 -5.02
C LEU A 132 18.88 4.41 -6.10
N ASN A 133 19.81 3.53 -5.76
CA ASN A 133 20.25 2.41 -6.60
C ASN A 133 20.50 1.16 -5.74
N GLY A 134 20.46 -0.01 -6.34
CA GLY A 134 20.92 -1.25 -5.71
C GLY A 134 19.92 -2.38 -5.83
N GLU A 135 20.23 -3.47 -5.17
CA GLU A 135 19.47 -4.70 -5.25
C GLU A 135 19.18 -5.27 -3.86
N VAL A 136 18.00 -5.85 -3.73
CA VAL A 136 17.58 -6.59 -2.55
C VAL A 136 16.95 -7.89 -3.02
N ASN A 137 17.50 -9.01 -2.55
CA ASN A 137 16.90 -10.33 -2.75
C ASN A 137 15.81 -10.56 -1.71
N TRP A 138 14.76 -11.29 -2.09
CA TRP A 138 13.70 -11.69 -1.19
C TRP A 138 13.40 -13.18 -1.30
N GLN A 139 13.00 -13.77 -0.18
CA GLN A 139 12.66 -15.19 -0.04
C GLN A 139 11.41 -15.32 0.81
N GLY A 140 10.33 -15.84 0.22
CA GLY A 140 9.12 -16.24 0.93
C GLY A 140 9.27 -17.61 1.61
N GLU A 141 8.18 -18.10 2.20
CA GLU A 141 8.16 -19.37 2.94
C GLU A 141 8.38 -20.61 2.06
N ARG A 142 8.07 -20.51 0.76
CA ARG A 142 8.26 -21.62 -0.20
C ARG A 142 9.59 -21.46 -0.91
N GLY A 143 10.37 -22.54 -1.05
CA GLY A 143 11.71 -22.48 -1.66
C GLY A 143 11.76 -21.98 -3.12
N GLY A 144 10.64 -22.02 -3.84
CA GLY A 144 10.52 -21.43 -5.18
C GLY A 144 10.02 -19.98 -5.19
N ASP A 145 9.48 -19.50 -4.07
CA ASP A 145 8.97 -18.14 -3.92
C ASP A 145 10.11 -17.23 -3.48
N ARG A 146 10.82 -16.70 -4.46
CA ARG A 146 11.98 -15.84 -4.26
C ARG A 146 12.16 -14.96 -5.47
N GLY A 147 12.83 -13.85 -5.29
CA GLY A 147 13.12 -12.93 -6.37
C GLY A 147 14.08 -11.83 -5.94
N MET A 148 14.15 -10.81 -6.79
CA MET A 148 15.04 -9.67 -6.60
C MET A 148 14.28 -8.39 -6.93
N ILE A 149 14.55 -7.36 -6.13
CA ILE A 149 14.16 -5.99 -6.40
C ILE A 149 15.42 -5.27 -6.86
N LEU A 150 15.41 -4.72 -8.08
CA LEU A 150 16.52 -3.96 -8.64
C LEU A 150 16.05 -2.53 -8.85
N VAL A 151 16.79 -1.56 -8.31
CA VAL A 151 16.55 -0.14 -8.51
C VAL A 151 17.73 0.49 -9.23
N GLU A 152 17.45 1.22 -10.30
CA GLU A 152 18.42 2.04 -11.03
C GLU A 152 17.87 3.45 -11.18
N LYS A 153 18.57 4.43 -10.62
CA LYS A 153 18.22 5.86 -10.70
C LYS A 153 16.75 6.13 -10.36
N ASN A 154 16.31 5.69 -9.19
CA ASN A 154 14.93 5.79 -8.71
C ASN A 154 13.89 4.98 -9.51
N GLN A 155 14.29 4.18 -10.49
CA GLN A 155 13.39 3.30 -11.23
C GLN A 155 13.53 1.86 -10.75
N ILE A 156 12.43 1.25 -10.33
CA ILE A 156 12.40 -0.17 -10.04
C ILE A 156 12.38 -0.91 -11.39
N ILE A 157 13.47 -1.61 -11.69
CA ILE A 157 13.68 -2.39 -12.91
C ILE A 157 13.14 -3.81 -12.74
N LEU A 158 13.30 -4.38 -11.54
CA LEU A 158 12.74 -5.69 -11.17
C LEU A 158 11.94 -5.58 -9.87
N PRO A 159 10.79 -6.27 -9.77
CA PRO A 159 10.14 -7.05 -10.84
C PRO A 159 9.65 -6.17 -12.00
N GLU A 160 9.49 -6.76 -13.19
CA GLU A 160 8.95 -6.05 -14.36
C GLU A 160 7.54 -5.51 -14.05
N GLY A 161 7.25 -4.27 -14.47
CA GLY A 161 5.96 -3.63 -14.24
C GLY A 161 5.75 -3.09 -12.82
N ALA A 162 6.82 -2.97 -12.00
CA ALA A 162 6.76 -2.47 -10.63
C ALA A 162 6.01 -1.13 -10.47
N GLN A 163 6.11 -0.23 -11.46
CA GLN A 163 5.42 1.06 -11.44
C GLN A 163 3.89 0.89 -11.46
N GLU A 164 3.38 -0.11 -12.18
CA GLU A 164 1.95 -0.39 -12.22
C GLU A 164 1.48 -1.09 -10.94
N LEU A 165 2.34 -1.83 -10.24
CA LEU A 165 1.99 -2.49 -8.98
C LEU A 165 1.51 -1.47 -7.94
N LEU A 166 2.23 -0.37 -7.75
CA LEU A 166 1.80 0.68 -6.81
C LEU A 166 0.45 1.24 -7.23
N ARG A 167 0.26 1.53 -8.53
CA ARG A 167 -1.01 2.02 -9.06
C ARG A 167 -2.16 1.07 -8.73
N TYR A 168 -1.96 -0.24 -8.89
CA TYR A 168 -2.99 -1.25 -8.56
C TYR A 168 -3.22 -1.34 -7.05
N ALA A 169 -2.18 -1.29 -6.23
CA ALA A 169 -2.30 -1.34 -4.77
C ALA A 169 -3.02 -0.12 -4.17
N VAL A 170 -3.03 1.02 -4.87
CA VAL A 170 -3.66 2.28 -4.39
C VAL A 170 -4.95 2.65 -5.11
N SER A 171 -5.36 1.88 -6.13
CA SER A 171 -6.56 2.14 -6.91
C SER A 171 -7.61 1.04 -6.72
N PRO A 172 -8.90 1.34 -6.91
CA PRO A 172 -9.90 0.29 -7.09
C PRO A 172 -9.54 -0.61 -8.27
N VAL A 173 -10.03 -1.84 -8.24
CA VAL A 173 -9.85 -2.84 -9.30
C VAL A 173 -10.64 -2.44 -10.54
N SER A 174 -9.94 -2.16 -11.66
CA SER A 174 -10.62 -1.86 -12.92
C SER A 174 -11.17 -3.14 -13.56
N VAL A 175 -12.47 -3.17 -13.86
CA VAL A 175 -13.18 -4.34 -14.39
C VAL A 175 -14.00 -3.99 -15.64
N PRO A 176 -14.25 -4.94 -16.56
CA PRO A 176 -15.16 -4.73 -17.68
C PRO A 176 -16.58 -4.36 -17.22
N LYS A 177 -17.32 -3.64 -18.07
CA LYS A 177 -18.68 -3.17 -17.75
C LYS A 177 -19.62 -4.28 -17.29
N MET A 178 -19.60 -5.43 -17.98
CA MET A 178 -20.44 -6.59 -17.62
C MET A 178 -20.13 -7.15 -16.22
N VAL A 179 -18.85 -7.13 -15.83
CA VAL A 179 -18.40 -7.57 -14.50
C VAL A 179 -18.80 -6.53 -13.47
N TRP A 180 -18.64 -5.25 -13.78
CA TRP A 180 -19.07 -4.17 -12.90
C TRP A 180 -20.57 -4.23 -12.59
N ASP A 181 -21.42 -4.43 -13.61
CA ASP A 181 -22.88 -4.55 -13.43
C ASP A 181 -23.24 -5.77 -12.59
N CYS A 182 -22.56 -6.90 -12.82
CA CYS A 182 -22.70 -8.09 -11.99
C CYS A 182 -22.35 -7.80 -10.52
N LEU A 183 -21.19 -7.18 -10.26
CA LEU A 183 -20.74 -6.87 -8.90
C LEU A 183 -21.69 -5.88 -8.21
N ALA A 184 -22.22 -4.90 -8.92
CA ALA A 184 -23.22 -3.98 -8.39
C ALA A 184 -24.52 -4.70 -8.01
N ALA A 185 -24.97 -5.67 -8.83
CA ALA A 185 -26.16 -6.48 -8.54
C ALA A 185 -25.95 -7.39 -7.33
N VAL A 186 -24.77 -8.01 -7.22
CA VAL A 186 -24.36 -8.86 -6.08
C VAL A 186 -24.28 -8.04 -4.79
N GLU A 187 -23.65 -6.86 -4.82
CA GLU A 187 -23.60 -5.94 -3.66
C GLU A 187 -25.00 -5.49 -3.26
N SER A 188 -25.86 -5.15 -4.23
CA SER A 188 -27.26 -4.76 -3.98
C SER A 188 -28.10 -5.89 -3.37
N ALA A 189 -27.70 -7.14 -3.60
CA ALA A 189 -28.28 -8.33 -2.96
C ALA A 189 -27.74 -8.58 -1.54
N GLY A 190 -26.86 -7.72 -1.02
CA GLY A 190 -26.31 -7.78 0.33
C GLY A 190 -25.16 -8.78 0.49
N VAL A 191 -24.53 -9.20 -0.60
CA VAL A 191 -23.38 -10.10 -0.57
C VAL A 191 -22.08 -9.30 -0.53
N SER A 192 -21.17 -9.69 0.37
CA SER A 192 -19.84 -9.07 0.45
C SER A 192 -19.03 -9.38 -0.81
N LEU A 193 -18.50 -8.33 -1.45
CA LEU A 193 -17.64 -8.51 -2.62
C LEU A 193 -16.21 -8.98 -2.25
N THR A 194 -15.90 -9.12 -0.96
CA THR A 194 -14.61 -9.65 -0.49
C THR A 194 -14.62 -11.17 -0.39
N ILE A 195 -15.81 -11.79 -0.37
CA ILE A 195 -15.99 -13.22 -0.23
C ILE A 195 -16.32 -13.80 -1.60
N TRP A 196 -15.27 -14.12 -2.38
CA TRP A 196 -15.43 -14.38 -3.81
C TRP A 196 -16.30 -15.60 -4.16
N TYR A 197 -16.35 -16.63 -3.31
CA TYR A 197 -17.21 -17.78 -3.57
C TYR A 197 -18.69 -17.38 -3.50
N GLU A 198 -19.06 -16.51 -2.55
CA GLU A 198 -20.41 -15.95 -2.43
C GLU A 198 -20.73 -15.03 -3.62
N VAL A 199 -19.75 -14.24 -4.07
CA VAL A 199 -19.88 -13.41 -5.28
C VAL A 199 -20.19 -14.29 -6.49
N VAL A 200 -19.43 -15.37 -6.69
CA VAL A 200 -19.61 -16.29 -7.82
C VAL A 200 -20.97 -17.00 -7.73
N GLU A 201 -21.35 -17.52 -6.58
CA GLU A 201 -22.64 -18.18 -6.38
C GLU A 201 -23.80 -17.21 -6.64
N LYS A 202 -23.76 -16.02 -6.04
CA LYS A 202 -24.80 -15.01 -6.24
C LYS A 202 -24.87 -14.52 -7.68
N ALA A 203 -23.73 -14.33 -8.34
CA ALA A 203 -23.68 -13.95 -9.75
C ALA A 203 -24.34 -14.99 -10.66
N MET A 204 -24.11 -16.28 -10.41
CA MET A 204 -24.79 -17.37 -11.14
C MET A 204 -26.31 -17.35 -10.88
N GLU A 205 -26.75 -17.15 -9.63
CA GLU A 205 -28.18 -17.04 -9.29
C GLU A 205 -28.87 -15.87 -9.99
N LEU A 206 -28.15 -14.77 -10.20
CA LEU A 206 -28.64 -13.57 -10.86
C LEU A 206 -28.54 -13.61 -12.41
N GLY A 207 -28.02 -14.70 -12.98
CA GLY A 207 -27.88 -14.86 -14.44
C GLY A 207 -26.72 -14.06 -15.05
N HIS A 208 -25.60 -13.95 -14.33
CA HIS A 208 -24.37 -13.29 -14.78
C HIS A 208 -23.26 -14.29 -15.11
N GLU A 209 -23.55 -15.35 -15.87
CA GLU A 209 -22.61 -16.44 -16.17
C GLU A 209 -21.33 -15.94 -16.88
N GLU A 210 -21.48 -15.01 -17.83
CA GLU A 210 -20.35 -14.42 -18.56
C GLU A 210 -19.40 -13.64 -17.64
N ALA A 211 -19.94 -12.93 -16.65
CA ALA A 211 -19.13 -12.23 -15.65
C ALA A 211 -18.37 -13.23 -14.76
N VAL A 212 -18.99 -14.36 -14.39
CA VAL A 212 -18.36 -15.42 -13.59
C VAL A 212 -17.19 -16.07 -14.33
N GLU A 213 -17.33 -16.32 -15.63
CA GLU A 213 -16.24 -16.85 -16.48
C GLU A 213 -15.03 -15.91 -16.49
N TRP A 214 -15.26 -14.61 -16.41
CA TRP A 214 -14.20 -13.62 -16.30
C TRP A 214 -13.62 -13.50 -14.88
N ILE A 215 -14.46 -13.49 -13.84
CA ILE A 215 -14.04 -13.29 -12.45
C ILE A 215 -13.10 -14.41 -11.99
N LYS A 216 -13.48 -15.68 -12.21
CA LYS A 216 -12.74 -16.85 -11.70
C LYS A 216 -11.23 -16.84 -12.04
N PRO A 217 -10.80 -16.70 -13.30
CA PRO A 217 -9.38 -16.70 -13.64
C PRO A 217 -8.64 -15.42 -13.22
N ASN A 218 -9.35 -14.32 -12.92
CA ASN A 218 -8.72 -13.05 -12.58
C ASN A 218 -8.76 -12.70 -11.08
N ILE A 219 -9.45 -13.50 -10.24
CA ILE A 219 -9.65 -13.18 -8.82
C ILE A 219 -8.34 -12.95 -8.05
N GLU A 220 -7.34 -13.81 -8.28
CA GLU A 220 -6.04 -13.73 -7.61
C GLU A 220 -5.28 -12.46 -7.99
N LYS A 221 -5.47 -11.97 -9.22
CA LYS A 221 -4.85 -10.73 -9.72
C LYS A 221 -5.39 -9.49 -9.00
N TYR A 222 -6.60 -9.55 -8.46
CA TYR A 222 -7.30 -8.39 -7.92
C TYR A 222 -7.21 -8.23 -6.42
N TYR A 223 -6.69 -9.26 -5.73
CA TYR A 223 -6.62 -9.31 -4.28
C TYR A 223 -6.14 -8.00 -3.65
N ASP A 224 -5.08 -7.43 -4.21
CA ASP A 224 -4.42 -6.23 -3.71
C ASP A 224 -5.24 -4.94 -3.82
N GLY A 225 -6.18 -4.87 -4.76
CA GLY A 225 -7.08 -3.73 -4.94
C GLY A 225 -8.48 -3.94 -4.36
N LEU A 226 -8.83 -5.15 -3.91
CA LEU A 226 -10.21 -5.50 -3.50
C LEU A 226 -10.73 -4.60 -2.38
N HIS A 227 -9.89 -4.25 -1.41
CA HIS A 227 -10.26 -3.37 -0.31
C HIS A 227 -10.65 -1.95 -0.78
N ARG A 228 -10.22 -1.56 -1.97
CA ARG A 228 -10.47 -0.24 -2.58
C ARG A 228 -11.71 -0.22 -3.47
N GLY A 229 -12.32 -1.38 -3.70
CA GLY A 229 -13.49 -1.50 -4.54
C GLY A 229 -13.21 -1.85 -5.99
N PHE A 230 -14.24 -1.72 -6.80
CA PHE A 230 -14.21 -2.02 -8.22
C PHE A 230 -14.62 -0.81 -9.05
N GLU A 231 -13.88 -0.53 -10.12
CA GLU A 231 -14.07 0.63 -10.98
C GLU A 231 -14.41 0.21 -12.41
N CYS A 232 -15.33 0.97 -13.02
CA CYS A 232 -15.59 0.92 -14.45
C CYS A 232 -16.10 2.29 -14.92
N GLU A 233 -15.45 2.87 -15.92
CA GLU A 233 -15.83 4.14 -16.55
C GLU A 233 -16.00 5.30 -15.53
N GLY A 234 -15.13 5.35 -14.51
CA GLY A 234 -15.15 6.37 -13.47
C GLY A 234 -16.17 6.14 -12.35
N LYS A 235 -16.94 5.05 -12.39
CA LYS A 235 -17.85 4.66 -11.30
C LYS A 235 -17.19 3.62 -10.40
N VAL A 236 -17.27 3.81 -9.09
CA VAL A 236 -16.63 2.94 -8.10
C VAL A 236 -17.67 2.31 -7.18
N ILE A 237 -17.62 0.99 -7.06
CA ILE A 237 -18.30 0.20 -6.03
C ILE A 237 -17.31 0.05 -4.87
N LYS A 238 -17.60 0.62 -3.70
CA LYS A 238 -16.68 0.56 -2.54
C LYS A 238 -16.94 -0.70 -1.73
N THR A 239 -15.90 -1.48 -1.47
CA THR A 239 -16.00 -2.64 -0.58
C THR A 239 -15.86 -2.20 0.87
N LYS A 240 -16.80 -2.61 1.73
CA LYS A 240 -16.85 -2.17 3.14
C LYS A 240 -16.40 -3.23 4.14
N ASP A 241 -16.27 -4.47 3.69
CA ASP A 241 -16.10 -5.64 4.56
C ASP A 241 -14.73 -6.30 4.37
N PHE A 242 -13.74 -5.55 3.87
CA PHE A 242 -12.39 -6.08 3.69
C PHE A 242 -11.63 -5.95 5.00
N VAL A 243 -11.37 -7.07 5.67
CA VAL A 243 -10.53 -7.12 6.86
C VAL A 243 -9.13 -7.55 6.42
N LEU A 244 -8.18 -6.61 6.43
CA LEU A 244 -6.73 -6.88 6.25
C LEU A 244 -6.14 -7.54 7.50
#